data_AF-A0A2T5E625-F1
#
_entry.id   AF-A0A2T5E625-F1
#
_cell.length_a   1.000
_cell.length_b   1.000
_cell.length_c   1.000
_cell.angle_alpha   90.00
_cell.angle_beta   90.00
_cell.angle_gamma   90.00
#
_symmetry.space_group_name_H-M   'P 1'
#
loop_
_entity.id
_entity.type
_entity.pdbx_description
1 polymer ?
#
loop_
_entity_poly.entity_id
_entity_poly.type
_entity_poly.pdbx_seq_one_letter_code
_entity_poly.pdbx_strand_id
1 'polypeptide(L)'
;VLMQQWALGRALIAKEEIHYFGFRVAEPHKDATSHAHYFLFCSPDDKDFIIETLKSCAISEDEHELGSDISPRFDVKEADPKKGGATAYIAKYVSKNINGKHMPENEGEESAYRARAWASTHRIRQFQQFGGKPVSLWRNLRRAKPEQTMIDPKLEELRQAADSSKWSLFCQLADSAKVAYQSKQNQYGETTKKVIGFSWLGRLIETSSECYSLVKKKDVKRLQEARSVSPWSTENNCNSPLVEHLQRVTGWSVEGVQCLISPLMRGAKVQIDKYTSISFRNNRLIVY
;
A
#
# COMPACT_ATOMS: atom_id res chain seq x y z
N VAL A 1 -3.80 -14.82 1.29
CA VAL A 1 -3.82 -15.43 -0.05
C VAL A 1 -3.65 -14.40 -1.17
N LEU A 2 -4.70 -13.75 -1.69
CA LEU A 2 -4.61 -12.89 -2.90
C LEU A 2 -3.49 -11.82 -2.88
N MET A 3 -3.35 -11.07 -1.77
CA MET A 3 -2.29 -10.05 -1.66
C MET A 3 -0.89 -10.64 -1.46
N GLN A 4 -0.79 -11.87 -0.94
CA GLN A 4 0.48 -12.58 -0.83
C GLN A 4 0.95 -13.04 -2.21
N GLN A 5 0.05 -13.61 -3.02
CA GLN A 5 0.38 -13.99 -4.40
C GLN A 5 0.77 -12.78 -5.25
N TRP A 6 0.04 -11.67 -5.09
CA TRP A 6 0.44 -10.40 -5.72
C TRP A 6 1.84 -9.95 -5.24
N ALA A 7 2.15 -10.04 -3.94
CA ALA A 7 3.47 -9.69 -3.41
C ALA A 7 4.60 -10.57 -3.96
N LEU A 8 4.35 -11.88 -4.07
CA LEU A 8 5.30 -12.83 -4.65
C LEU A 8 5.58 -12.51 -6.11
N GLY A 9 4.54 -12.35 -6.93
CA GLY A 9 4.68 -12.03 -8.35
C GLY A 9 5.46 -10.74 -8.58
N ARG A 10 5.17 -9.67 -7.82
CA ARG A 10 5.95 -8.42 -7.91
C ARG A 10 7.42 -8.62 -7.52
N ALA A 11 7.70 -9.43 -6.51
CA ALA A 11 9.06 -9.68 -6.06
C ALA A 11 9.87 -10.46 -7.10
N LEU A 12 9.24 -11.41 -7.81
CA LEU A 12 9.86 -12.14 -8.91
C LEU A 12 10.16 -11.22 -10.09
N ILE A 13 9.19 -10.41 -10.52
CA ILE A 13 9.40 -9.45 -11.62
C ILE A 13 10.52 -8.45 -11.28
N ALA A 14 10.59 -8.00 -10.02
CA ALA A 14 11.64 -7.08 -9.58
C ALA A 14 13.06 -7.68 -9.60
N LYS A 15 13.21 -9.01 -9.51
CA LYS A 15 14.52 -9.67 -9.60
C LYS A 15 15.10 -9.62 -11.02
N GLU A 16 14.23 -9.59 -12.03
CA GLU A 16 14.62 -9.43 -13.43
C GLU A 16 14.79 -7.96 -13.82
N GLU A 17 14.74 -7.03 -12.85
CA GLU A 17 14.85 -5.58 -13.07
C GLU A 17 13.81 -5.00 -14.05
N ILE A 18 12.70 -5.72 -14.26
CA ILE A 18 11.63 -5.31 -15.18
C ILE A 18 10.79 -4.19 -14.55
N HIS A 19 10.68 -3.09 -15.29
CA HIS A 19 9.88 -1.93 -14.89
C HIS A 19 8.47 -1.98 -15.48
N TYR A 20 7.48 -1.86 -14.61
CA TYR A 20 6.07 -1.69 -15.00
C TYR A 20 5.37 -0.78 -13.99
N PHE A 21 4.27 -0.18 -14.42
CA PHE A 21 3.42 0.65 -13.56
C PHE A 21 1.96 0.38 -13.84
N GLY A 22 1.08 0.81 -12.95
CA GLY A 22 -0.32 0.48 -13.12
C GLY A 22 -1.23 0.90 -11.98
N PHE A 23 -2.42 0.31 -12.02
CA PHE A 23 -3.49 0.59 -11.10
C PHE A 23 -4.20 -0.69 -10.69
N ARG A 24 -4.50 -0.83 -9.39
CA ARG A 24 -5.23 -1.94 -8.81
C ARG A 24 -6.56 -1.45 -8.25
N VAL A 25 -7.62 -2.20 -8.56
CA VAL A 25 -8.96 -2.01 -8.03
C VAL A 25 -9.36 -3.25 -7.24
N ALA A 26 -9.82 -3.09 -6.00
CA ALA A 26 -10.38 -4.16 -5.18
C ALA A 26 -11.91 -4.11 -5.22
N GLU A 27 -12.54 -5.25 -5.47
CA GLU A 27 -13.99 -5.36 -5.50
C GLU A 27 -14.44 -6.62 -4.74
N PRO A 28 -15.64 -6.58 -4.12
CA PRO A 28 -16.28 -7.77 -3.59
C PRO A 28 -16.97 -8.57 -4.71
N HIS A 29 -16.90 -9.90 -4.63
CA HIS A 29 -17.85 -10.78 -5.30
C HIS A 29 -19.23 -10.71 -4.63
N LYS A 30 -20.22 -11.41 -5.20
CA LYS A 30 -21.58 -11.49 -4.65
C LYS A 30 -21.62 -12.04 -3.21
N ASP A 31 -20.67 -12.91 -2.88
CA ASP A 31 -20.45 -13.52 -1.56
C ASP A 31 -19.50 -12.70 -0.65
N ALA A 32 -19.15 -11.47 -1.07
CA ALA A 32 -18.19 -10.58 -0.42
C ALA A 32 -16.71 -11.03 -0.45
N THR A 33 -16.38 -12.12 -1.15
CA THR A 33 -14.98 -12.54 -1.35
C THR A 33 -14.23 -11.49 -2.17
N SER A 34 -13.05 -11.08 -1.72
CA SER A 34 -12.26 -10.06 -2.42
C SER A 34 -11.69 -10.60 -3.73
N HIS A 35 -11.84 -9.83 -4.80
CA HIS A 35 -11.03 -9.97 -6.00
C HIS A 35 -10.34 -8.64 -6.35
N ALA A 36 -9.39 -8.69 -7.28
CA ALA A 36 -8.62 -7.54 -7.69
C ALA A 36 -8.48 -7.49 -9.21
N HIS A 37 -8.78 -6.32 -9.79
CA HIS A 37 -8.48 -6.00 -11.18
C HIS A 37 -7.17 -5.21 -11.24
N TYR A 38 -6.27 -5.60 -12.14
CA TYR A 38 -5.00 -4.92 -12.37
C TYR A 38 -4.96 -4.38 -13.79
N PHE A 39 -4.62 -3.10 -13.92
CA PHE A 39 -4.31 -2.48 -15.19
C PHE A 39 -2.83 -2.15 -15.22
N LEU A 40 -2.06 -2.83 -16.07
CA LEU A 40 -0.60 -2.76 -16.14
C LEU A 40 -0.13 -2.10 -17.44
N PHE A 41 0.96 -1.35 -17.34
CA PHE A 41 1.74 -0.82 -18.45
C PHE A 41 3.17 -1.32 -18.30
N CYS A 42 3.70 -1.94 -19.36
CA CYS A 42 5.03 -2.52 -19.43
C CYS A 42 5.59 -2.39 -20.84
N SER A 43 6.89 -2.65 -21.01
CA SER A 43 7.48 -2.80 -22.34
C SER A 43 6.84 -4.01 -23.07
N PRO A 44 6.61 -3.95 -24.39
CA PRO A 44 6.13 -5.10 -25.15
C PRO A 44 7.00 -6.35 -24.97
N ASP A 45 8.32 -6.16 -24.84
CA ASP A 45 9.29 -7.24 -24.70
C ASP A 45 9.17 -7.97 -23.34
N ASP A 46 8.74 -7.25 -22.29
CA ASP A 46 8.61 -7.77 -20.93
C ASP A 46 7.21 -8.37 -20.65
N LYS A 47 6.26 -8.12 -21.55
CA LYS A 47 4.84 -8.43 -21.34
C LYS A 47 4.61 -9.90 -21.02
N ASP A 48 5.14 -10.80 -21.84
CA ASP A 48 4.88 -12.23 -21.71
C ASP A 48 5.50 -12.79 -20.42
N PHE A 49 6.68 -12.30 -20.05
CA PHE A 49 7.33 -12.65 -18.79
C PHE A 49 6.49 -12.23 -17.57
N ILE A 50 5.98 -10.98 -17.57
CA ILE A 50 5.12 -10.49 -16.50
C ILE A 50 3.86 -11.34 -16.39
N ILE A 51 3.20 -11.64 -17.52
CA ILE A 51 1.96 -12.42 -17.54
C ILE A 51 2.20 -13.82 -16.97
N GLU A 52 3.23 -14.52 -17.45
CA GLU A 52 3.48 -15.90 -17.00
C GLU A 52 3.89 -15.96 -15.52
N THR A 53 4.70 -14.99 -15.07
CA THR A 53 5.07 -14.88 -13.65
C THR A 53 3.86 -14.66 -12.75
N LEU A 54 2.97 -13.74 -13.12
CA LEU A 54 1.76 -13.44 -12.34
C LEU A 54 0.78 -14.61 -12.38
N LYS A 55 0.62 -15.26 -13.53
CA LYS A 55 -0.22 -16.45 -13.70
C LYS A 55 0.26 -17.59 -12.80
N SER A 56 1.55 -17.92 -12.87
CA SER A 56 2.17 -18.97 -12.05
C SER A 56 1.94 -18.72 -10.55
N CYS A 57 2.15 -17.48 -10.08
CA CYS A 57 1.88 -17.12 -8.69
C CYS A 57 0.37 -17.20 -8.34
N ALA A 58 -0.51 -16.81 -9.26
CA ALA A 58 -1.95 -16.78 -9.00
C ALA A 58 -2.56 -18.17 -8.88
N ILE A 59 -2.05 -19.16 -9.62
CA ILE A 59 -2.59 -20.53 -9.64
C ILE A 59 -1.86 -21.49 -8.69
N SER A 60 -0.67 -21.14 -8.18
CA SER A 60 0.20 -22.07 -7.46
C SER A 60 -0.42 -22.78 -6.26
N GLU A 61 -1.44 -22.18 -5.64
CA GLU A 61 -2.10 -22.74 -4.44
C GLU A 61 -3.14 -23.82 -4.81
N ASP A 62 -3.80 -23.69 -5.96
CA ASP A 62 -4.92 -24.54 -6.37
C ASP A 62 -4.69 -25.24 -7.72
N GLU A 63 -3.43 -25.25 -8.21
CA GLU A 63 -3.08 -25.75 -9.54
C GLU A 63 -3.63 -27.17 -9.81
N HIS A 64 -3.58 -28.04 -8.79
CA HIS A 64 -4.10 -29.40 -8.88
C HIS A 64 -5.63 -29.48 -8.97
N GLU A 65 -6.36 -28.48 -8.47
CA GLU A 65 -7.83 -28.44 -8.45
C GLU A 65 -8.42 -27.77 -9.70
N LEU A 66 -7.69 -26.82 -10.30
CA LEU A 66 -8.17 -26.01 -11.44
C LEU A 66 -8.31 -26.80 -12.75
N GLY A 67 -7.57 -27.90 -12.90
CA GLY A 67 -7.55 -28.66 -14.15
C GLY A 67 -7.10 -27.77 -15.33
N SER A 68 -7.87 -27.73 -16.42
CA SER A 68 -7.55 -26.94 -17.61
C SER A 68 -8.04 -25.49 -17.58
N ASP A 69 -8.98 -25.15 -16.70
CA ASP A 69 -9.57 -23.81 -16.63
C ASP A 69 -9.00 -23.03 -15.43
N ILE A 70 -8.05 -22.14 -15.71
CA ILE A 70 -7.43 -21.28 -14.71
C ILE A 70 -8.17 -19.95 -14.52
N SER A 71 -9.22 -19.67 -15.29
CA SER A 71 -9.97 -18.40 -15.23
C SER A 71 -10.57 -18.07 -13.85
N PRO A 72 -10.90 -19.04 -12.96
CA PRO A 72 -11.31 -18.72 -11.59
C PRO A 72 -10.23 -18.03 -10.74
N ARG A 73 -8.95 -18.20 -11.10
CA ARG A 73 -7.81 -17.61 -10.37
C ARG A 73 -7.09 -16.51 -11.15
N PHE A 74 -7.02 -16.61 -12.47
CA PHE A 74 -6.29 -15.66 -13.30
C PHE A 74 -6.92 -15.50 -14.68
N ASP A 75 -7.26 -14.26 -15.04
CA ASP A 75 -7.73 -13.86 -16.36
C ASP A 75 -6.91 -12.66 -16.83
N VAL A 76 -6.42 -12.72 -18.08
CA VAL A 76 -5.62 -11.64 -18.68
C VAL A 76 -6.22 -11.25 -20.01
N LYS A 77 -6.34 -9.94 -20.22
CA LYS A 77 -6.88 -9.36 -21.44
C LYS A 77 -6.01 -8.20 -21.86
N GLU A 78 -5.61 -8.19 -23.12
CA GLU A 78 -4.91 -7.05 -23.69
C GLU A 78 -5.87 -5.87 -23.86
N ALA A 79 -5.42 -4.69 -23.46
CA ALA A 79 -6.21 -3.48 -23.60
C ALA A 79 -6.24 -3.06 -25.07
N ASP A 80 -7.44 -3.00 -25.67
CA ASP A 80 -7.65 -2.49 -27.03
C ASP A 80 -7.85 -0.96 -26.99
N PRO A 81 -6.93 -0.15 -27.54
CA PRO A 81 -7.05 1.30 -27.56
C PRO A 81 -8.33 1.81 -28.22
N LYS A 82 -8.91 1.04 -29.17
CA LYS A 82 -10.13 1.41 -29.90
C LYS A 82 -11.38 1.29 -29.06
N LYS A 83 -11.38 0.49 -27.99
CA LYS A 83 -12.52 0.27 -27.08
C LYS A 83 -12.53 1.24 -25.88
N GLY A 84 -11.68 2.27 -25.94
CA GLY A 84 -11.43 3.21 -24.85
C GLY A 84 -10.05 2.95 -24.26
N GLY A 85 -9.20 3.99 -24.26
CA GLY A 85 -7.85 3.89 -23.73
C GLY A 85 -7.82 3.54 -22.23
N ALA A 86 -6.63 3.25 -21.72
CA ALA A 86 -6.40 2.87 -20.32
C ALA A 86 -7.11 3.78 -19.30
N THR A 87 -7.12 5.09 -19.55
CA THR A 87 -7.80 6.06 -18.70
C THR A 87 -9.31 5.82 -18.63
N ALA A 88 -9.97 5.51 -19.76
CA ALA A 88 -11.40 5.23 -19.79
C ALA A 88 -11.72 3.93 -19.04
N TYR A 89 -10.85 2.91 -19.17
CA TYR A 89 -10.97 1.66 -18.43
C TYR A 89 -10.84 1.90 -16.93
N ILE A 90 -9.79 2.57 -16.46
CA ILE A 90 -9.61 2.90 -15.03
C ILE A 90 -10.78 3.74 -14.52
N ALA A 91 -11.21 4.76 -15.29
CA ALA A 91 -12.35 5.61 -14.92
C ALA A 91 -13.65 4.81 -14.79
N LYS A 92 -13.89 3.80 -15.64
CA LYS A 92 -15.05 2.91 -15.54
C LYS A 92 -15.10 2.19 -14.19
N TYR A 93 -13.99 1.59 -13.75
CA TYR A 93 -13.93 0.85 -12.49
C TYR A 93 -13.98 1.77 -11.27
N VAL A 94 -13.35 2.95 -11.33
CA VAL A 94 -13.47 3.97 -10.28
C VAL A 94 -14.91 4.46 -10.15
N SER A 95 -15.55 4.81 -11.27
CA SER A 95 -16.93 5.32 -11.29
C SER A 95 -17.95 4.30 -10.78
N LYS A 96 -17.80 3.02 -11.13
CA LYS A 96 -18.65 1.92 -10.65
C LYS A 96 -18.66 1.83 -9.11
N ASN A 97 -17.50 1.97 -8.48
CA ASN A 97 -17.36 1.80 -7.03
C ASN A 97 -17.60 3.09 -6.22
N ILE A 98 -17.55 4.27 -6.85
CA ILE A 98 -17.76 5.55 -6.16
C ILE A 98 -19.20 6.06 -6.31
N ASN A 99 -19.71 6.13 -7.54
CA ASN A 99 -20.97 6.81 -7.86
C ASN A 99 -22.00 5.92 -8.58
N GLY A 100 -21.64 4.68 -8.97
CA GLY A 100 -22.56 3.81 -9.70
C GLY A 100 -23.01 4.33 -11.07
N LYS A 101 -22.43 5.43 -11.58
CA LYS A 101 -22.93 6.23 -12.72
C LYS A 101 -22.92 5.54 -14.09
N HIS A 102 -22.54 4.26 -14.15
CA HIS A 102 -22.58 3.40 -15.35
C HIS A 102 -23.43 2.14 -15.14
N MET A 103 -24.27 2.11 -14.10
CA MET A 103 -25.27 1.09 -13.82
C MET A 103 -26.67 1.72 -13.92
N PRO A 104 -27.72 0.92 -14.19
CA PRO A 104 -29.10 1.42 -14.23
C PRO A 104 -29.45 2.22 -12.97
N GLU A 105 -30.24 3.29 -13.15
CA GLU A 105 -30.43 4.43 -12.22
C GLU A 105 -30.85 4.08 -10.77
N ASN A 106 -31.27 2.84 -10.49
CA ASN A 106 -31.72 2.42 -9.16
C ASN A 106 -30.82 1.39 -8.45
N GLU A 107 -29.82 0.80 -9.11
CA GLU A 107 -28.95 -0.25 -8.52
C GLU A 107 -27.49 0.19 -8.33
N GLY A 108 -27.05 1.21 -9.08
CA GLY A 108 -25.66 1.66 -9.08
C GLY A 108 -25.21 2.28 -7.76
N GLU A 109 -26.04 3.13 -7.16
CA GLU A 109 -25.70 3.80 -5.90
C GLU A 109 -25.65 2.82 -4.73
N GLU A 110 -26.59 1.87 -4.68
CA GLU A 110 -26.60 0.84 -3.63
C GLU A 110 -25.40 -0.10 -3.77
N SER A 111 -25.04 -0.48 -5.00
CA SER A 111 -23.85 -1.29 -5.27
C SER A 111 -22.56 -0.59 -4.85
N ALA A 112 -22.41 0.69 -5.21
CA ALA A 112 -21.26 1.51 -4.80
C ALA A 112 -21.19 1.68 -3.27
N TYR A 113 -22.33 1.90 -2.62
CA TYR A 113 -22.41 1.96 -1.16
C TYR A 113 -21.98 0.64 -0.51
N ARG A 114 -22.49 -0.51 -0.99
CA ARG A 114 -22.13 -1.84 -0.51
C ARG A 114 -20.64 -2.12 -0.70
N ALA A 115 -20.06 -1.78 -1.85
CA ALA A 115 -18.64 -1.92 -2.11
C ALA A 115 -17.79 -1.06 -1.16
N ARG A 116 -18.19 0.20 -0.90
CA ARG A 116 -17.51 1.09 0.05
C ARG A 116 -17.63 0.59 1.49
N ALA A 117 -18.81 0.10 1.89
CA ALA A 117 -19.05 -0.47 3.20
C ALA A 117 -18.18 -1.72 3.41
N TRP A 118 -18.18 -2.66 2.46
CA TRP A 118 -17.30 -3.83 2.44
C TRP A 118 -15.82 -3.45 2.59
N ALA A 119 -15.34 -2.52 1.76
CA ALA A 119 -13.95 -2.09 1.81
C ALA A 119 -13.59 -1.46 3.16
N SER A 120 -14.49 -0.68 3.73
CA SER A 120 -14.30 -0.05 5.04
C SER A 120 -14.29 -1.10 6.17
N THR A 121 -15.25 -2.03 6.16
CA THR A 121 -15.38 -3.12 7.14
C THR A 121 -14.12 -4.00 7.16
N HIS A 122 -13.61 -4.37 5.98
CA HIS A 122 -12.44 -5.23 5.85
C HIS A 122 -11.11 -4.48 5.74
N ARG A 123 -11.14 -3.14 5.86
CA ARG A 123 -9.95 -2.26 5.77
C ARG A 123 -9.17 -2.43 4.47
N ILE A 124 -9.88 -2.64 3.36
CA ILE A 124 -9.30 -2.84 2.04
C ILE A 124 -9.17 -1.50 1.32
N ARG A 125 -7.95 -1.19 0.89
CA ARG A 125 -7.72 -0.07 -0.03
C ARG A 125 -8.28 -0.43 -1.42
N GLN A 126 -9.42 0.14 -1.78
CA GLN A 126 -10.08 -0.12 -3.06
C GLN A 126 -9.20 0.28 -4.25
N PHE A 127 -8.57 1.45 -4.19
CA PHE A 127 -7.83 2.02 -5.32
C PHE A 127 -6.35 2.22 -4.98
N GLN A 128 -5.47 1.65 -5.79
CA GLN A 128 -4.03 1.74 -5.57
C GLN A 128 -3.26 1.85 -6.89
N GLN A 129 -2.64 3.01 -7.10
CA GLN A 129 -1.59 3.17 -8.12
C GLN A 129 -0.26 2.61 -7.60
N PHE A 130 0.54 2.04 -8.50
CA PHE A 130 1.89 1.56 -8.22
C PHE A 130 2.81 1.79 -9.43
N GLY A 131 4.13 1.70 -9.22
CA GLY A 131 5.16 1.91 -10.25
C GLY A 131 5.32 3.36 -10.73
N GLY A 132 4.35 4.24 -10.46
CA GLY A 132 4.43 5.68 -10.78
C GLY A 132 4.96 6.55 -9.64
N LYS A 133 5.15 7.85 -9.92
CA LYS A 133 5.53 8.83 -8.90
C LYS A 133 4.46 8.94 -7.79
N PRO A 134 4.85 9.09 -6.52
CA PRO A 134 3.89 9.07 -5.43
C PRO A 134 2.90 10.24 -5.48
N VAL A 135 1.59 9.95 -5.49
CA VAL A 135 0.55 10.99 -5.34
C VAL A 135 0.67 11.74 -4.01
N SER A 136 1.25 11.10 -2.97
CA SER A 136 1.57 11.77 -1.71
C SER A 136 2.60 12.89 -1.89
N LEU A 137 3.61 12.70 -2.75
CA LEU A 137 4.59 13.73 -3.06
C LEU A 137 3.93 14.91 -3.77
N TRP A 138 3.14 14.61 -4.80
CA TRP A 138 2.31 15.59 -5.52
C TRP A 138 1.47 16.44 -4.57
N ARG A 139 0.78 15.81 -3.61
CA ARG A 139 -0.05 16.52 -2.61
C ARG A 139 0.77 17.40 -1.68
N ASN A 140 1.98 16.98 -1.28
CA ASN A 140 2.83 17.79 -0.42
C ASN A 140 3.42 18.99 -1.16
N LEU A 141 3.81 18.84 -2.42
CA LEU A 141 4.25 19.96 -3.26
C LEU A 141 3.18 21.05 -3.37
N ARG A 142 1.92 20.66 -3.54
CA ARG A 142 0.78 21.60 -3.57
C ARG A 142 0.48 22.28 -2.22
N ARG A 143 1.02 21.75 -1.11
CA ARG A 143 0.92 22.35 0.22
C ARG A 143 2.14 23.21 0.56
N ALA A 144 3.24 23.06 -0.17
CA ALA A 144 4.43 23.84 0.04
C ALA A 144 4.16 25.30 -0.31
N LYS A 145 4.62 26.21 0.54
CA LYS A 145 4.55 27.63 0.24
C LYS A 145 5.67 28.02 -0.74
N PRO A 146 5.48 29.02 -1.61
CA PRO A 146 6.51 29.44 -2.56
C PRO A 146 7.85 29.76 -1.89
N GLU A 147 7.85 30.35 -0.70
CA GLU A 147 9.09 30.71 0.02
C GLU A 147 9.92 29.47 0.40
N GLN A 148 9.28 28.31 0.55
CA GLN A 148 9.96 27.04 0.87
C GLN A 148 10.62 26.41 -0.35
N THR A 149 10.15 26.72 -1.55
CA THR A 149 10.57 26.09 -2.81
C THR A 149 11.45 26.97 -3.69
N MET A 150 11.40 28.29 -3.51
CA MET A 150 12.27 29.26 -4.20
C MET A 150 13.77 29.12 -3.87
N ILE A 151 14.14 28.23 -2.95
CA ILE A 151 15.53 27.88 -2.66
C ILE A 151 16.26 27.24 -3.86
N ASP A 152 15.52 26.65 -4.80
CA ASP A 152 16.04 26.03 -6.00
C ASP A 152 15.04 26.22 -7.15
N PRO A 153 15.44 26.82 -8.29
CA PRO A 153 14.57 26.98 -9.45
C PRO A 153 13.93 25.66 -9.91
N LYS A 154 14.63 24.53 -9.85
CA LYS A 154 14.09 23.22 -10.24
C LYS A 154 13.00 22.73 -9.29
N LEU A 155 13.14 23.04 -8.00
CA LEU A 155 12.14 22.72 -6.99
C LEU A 155 10.88 23.57 -7.18
N GLU A 156 11.04 24.86 -7.47
CA GLU A 156 9.90 25.72 -7.77
C GLU A 156 9.19 25.28 -9.04
N GLU A 157 9.91 24.90 -10.10
CA GLU A 157 9.31 24.32 -11.31
C GLU A 157 8.52 23.04 -11.01
N LEU A 158 9.08 22.15 -10.19
CA LEU A 158 8.40 20.94 -9.72
C LEU A 158 7.13 21.27 -8.92
N ARG A 159 7.18 22.27 -8.03
CA ARG A 159 6.02 22.75 -7.28
C ARG A 159 4.96 23.31 -8.22
N GLN A 160 5.34 24.14 -9.18
CA GLN A 160 4.46 24.75 -10.18
C GLN A 160 3.80 23.70 -11.08
N ALA A 161 4.54 22.66 -11.49
CA ALA A 161 3.99 21.53 -12.22
C ALA A 161 2.88 20.83 -11.41
N ALA A 162 3.10 20.64 -10.10
CA ALA A 162 2.11 20.05 -9.22
C ALA A 162 0.89 20.96 -8.98
N ASP A 163 1.13 22.25 -8.78
CA ASP A 163 0.09 23.25 -8.48
C ASP A 163 -0.82 23.54 -9.68
N SER A 164 -0.21 23.67 -10.86
CA SER A 164 -0.88 23.84 -12.16
C SER A 164 -1.48 22.55 -12.73
N SER A 165 -1.54 21.46 -11.96
CA SER A 165 -2.12 20.19 -12.36
C SER A 165 -1.48 19.52 -13.59
N LYS A 166 -0.21 19.82 -13.89
CA LYS A 166 0.56 19.21 -14.99
C LYS A 166 1.20 17.90 -14.55
N TRP A 167 0.41 16.83 -14.43
CA TRP A 167 0.88 15.52 -13.94
C TRP A 167 2.05 14.94 -14.74
N SER A 168 2.01 15.03 -16.08
CA SER A 168 3.09 14.53 -16.94
C SER A 168 4.43 15.23 -16.64
N LEU A 169 4.41 16.57 -16.55
CA LEU A 169 5.60 17.36 -16.23
C LEU A 169 6.12 17.05 -14.81
N PHE A 170 5.24 16.89 -13.83
CA PHE A 170 5.63 16.43 -12.50
C PHE A 170 6.33 15.07 -12.54
N CYS A 171 5.80 14.10 -13.30
CA CYS A 171 6.41 12.78 -13.40
C CYS A 171 7.85 12.84 -13.93
N GLN A 172 8.13 13.78 -14.86
CA GLN A 172 9.45 14.02 -15.43
C GLN A 172 10.40 14.73 -14.44
N LEU A 173 9.90 15.63 -13.60
CA LEU A 173 10.72 16.45 -12.70
C LEU A 173 10.93 15.84 -11.30
N ALA A 174 10.07 14.92 -10.86
CA ALA A 174 9.99 14.46 -9.47
C ALA A 174 11.09 13.46 -9.05
N ASP A 175 12.12 13.22 -9.86
CA ASP A 175 13.18 12.24 -9.57
C ASP A 175 13.96 12.55 -8.29
N SER A 176 14.21 13.83 -8.04
CA SER A 176 15.03 14.29 -6.91
C SER A 176 14.25 14.47 -5.61
N ALA A 177 12.92 14.34 -5.65
CA ALA A 177 12.04 14.59 -4.52
C ALA A 177 11.50 13.29 -3.93
N LYS A 178 11.55 13.15 -2.60
CA LYS A 178 11.07 11.95 -1.88
C LYS A 178 10.12 12.33 -0.77
N VAL A 179 9.06 11.54 -0.55
CA VAL A 179 8.15 11.78 0.58
C VAL A 179 8.90 11.55 1.89
N ALA A 180 8.78 12.49 2.81
CA ALA A 180 9.40 12.41 4.13
C ALA A 180 8.39 11.90 5.16
N TYR A 181 8.83 10.93 5.96
CA TYR A 181 8.03 10.29 6.99
C TYR A 181 8.68 10.45 8.37
N GLN A 182 7.86 10.64 9.39
CA GLN A 182 8.24 10.52 10.78
C GLN A 182 7.67 9.22 11.35
N SER A 183 8.54 8.38 11.89
CA SER A 183 8.12 7.18 12.62
C SER A 183 7.77 7.54 14.06
N LYS A 184 6.63 7.06 14.54
CA LYS A 184 6.18 7.24 15.92
C LYS A 184 5.51 5.96 16.41
N GLN A 185 5.82 5.54 17.63
CA GLN A 185 5.07 4.48 18.28
C GLN A 185 3.69 4.97 18.73
N ASN A 186 2.66 4.20 18.40
CA ASN A 186 1.32 4.44 18.92
C ASN A 186 1.18 3.91 20.35
N GLN A 187 0.05 4.19 21.00
CA GLN A 187 -0.25 3.74 22.37
C GLN A 187 -0.32 2.22 22.54
N TYR A 188 -0.33 1.46 21.44
CA TYR A 188 -0.36 0.00 21.43
C TYR A 188 1.03 -0.61 21.16
N GLY A 189 2.09 0.21 21.10
CA GLY A 189 3.46 -0.21 20.84
C GLY A 189 3.79 -0.45 19.37
N GLU A 190 2.88 -0.15 18.44
CA GLU A 190 3.10 -0.35 17.01
C GLU A 190 3.78 0.89 16.41
N THR A 191 4.81 0.67 15.59
CA THR A 191 5.47 1.73 14.83
C THR A 191 4.59 2.19 13.68
N THR A 192 4.19 3.46 13.71
CA THR A 192 3.38 4.11 12.67
C THR A 192 4.21 5.17 11.94
N LYS A 193 4.05 5.27 10.62
CA LYS A 193 4.68 6.33 9.80
C LYS A 193 3.67 7.44 9.52
N LYS A 194 4.04 8.68 9.82
CA LYS A 194 3.27 9.88 9.46
C LYS A 194 4.01 10.67 8.40
N VAL A 195 3.34 11.05 7.32
CA VAL A 195 3.91 11.98 6.32
C VAL A 195 4.06 13.36 6.96
N ILE A 196 5.27 13.92 6.93
CA ILE A 196 5.58 15.26 7.48
C ILE A 196 5.84 16.29 6.37
N GLY A 197 6.19 15.82 5.18
CA GLY A 197 6.43 16.65 4.01
C GLY A 197 7.20 15.88 2.95
N PHE A 198 8.23 16.50 2.39
CA PHE A 198 9.08 15.88 1.39
C PHE A 198 10.54 16.36 1.52
N SER A 199 11.47 15.53 1.07
CA SER A 199 12.89 15.86 0.97
C SER A 199 13.22 16.28 -0.46
N TRP A 200 13.97 17.36 -0.59
CA TRP A 200 14.58 17.84 -1.83
C TRP A 200 16.10 17.88 -1.65
N LEU A 201 16.84 17.06 -2.40
CA LEU A 201 18.32 16.99 -2.32
C LEU A 201 18.84 16.86 -0.87
N GLY A 202 18.16 16.07 -0.04
CA GLY A 202 18.51 15.85 1.37
C GLY A 202 17.96 16.90 2.34
N ARG A 203 17.42 18.03 1.87
CA ARG A 203 16.77 19.04 2.72
C ARG A 203 15.30 18.69 2.93
N LEU A 204 14.85 18.66 4.19
CA LEU A 204 13.45 18.45 4.54
C LEU A 204 12.65 19.74 4.34
N ILE A 205 11.51 19.62 3.65
CA ILE A 205 10.50 20.67 3.51
C ILE A 205 9.24 20.18 4.20
N GLU A 206 8.90 20.80 5.31
CA GLU A 206 7.73 20.46 6.12
C GLU A 206 6.47 21.12 5.55
N THR A 207 5.47 20.30 5.24
CA THR A 207 4.19 20.74 4.67
C THR A 207 2.98 20.15 5.39
N SER A 208 3.20 19.31 6.41
CA SER A 208 2.14 18.62 7.16
C SER A 208 2.39 18.66 8.67
N SER A 209 2.74 19.85 9.19
CA SER A 209 2.92 20.09 10.62
C SER A 209 1.60 20.06 11.40
N GLU A 210 0.50 20.47 10.77
CA GLU A 210 -0.81 20.56 11.41
C GLU A 210 -1.47 19.19 11.62
N CYS A 211 -2.01 18.98 12.82
CA CYS A 211 -2.77 17.80 13.18
C CYS A 211 -4.21 18.21 13.44
N TYR A 212 -5.14 17.62 12.70
CA TYR A 212 -6.58 17.86 12.87
C TYR A 212 -7.21 16.70 13.62
N SER A 213 -8.09 16.98 14.59
CA SER A 213 -8.94 15.99 15.22
C SER A 213 -10.39 16.47 15.21
N LEU A 214 -11.31 15.55 14.90
CA LEU A 214 -12.74 15.82 15.02
C LEU A 214 -13.11 15.73 16.50
N VAL A 215 -13.48 16.86 17.07
CA VAL A 215 -13.86 16.98 18.47
C VAL A 215 -15.24 17.60 18.59
N LYS A 216 -16.03 17.12 19.57
CA LYS A 216 -17.27 17.80 19.94
C LYS A 216 -16.90 19.17 20.49
N LYS A 217 -17.63 20.22 20.11
CA LYS A 217 -17.33 21.62 20.45
C LYS A 217 -17.08 21.86 21.95
N LYS A 218 -17.77 21.11 22.82
CA LYS A 218 -17.63 21.19 24.28
C LYS A 218 -16.32 20.60 24.85
N ASP A 219 -15.66 19.70 24.12
CA ASP A 219 -14.48 18.96 24.59
C ASP A 219 -13.15 19.60 24.16
N VAL A 220 -13.18 20.69 23.38
CA VAL A 220 -11.99 21.34 22.79
C VAL A 220 -10.97 21.74 23.85
N LYS A 221 -11.39 22.42 24.93
CA LYS A 221 -10.48 22.87 26.01
C LYS A 221 -9.85 21.70 26.78
N ARG A 222 -10.61 20.64 27.05
CA ARG A 222 -10.16 19.44 27.77
C ARG A 222 -9.18 18.59 26.96
N LEU A 223 -9.36 18.53 25.64
CA LEU A 223 -8.55 17.72 24.73
C LEU A 223 -7.24 18.39 24.30
N GLN A 224 -7.06 19.69 24.56
CA GLN A 224 -5.77 20.36 24.40
C GLN A 224 -4.70 19.81 25.36
N GLU A 225 -5.09 19.23 26.50
CA GLU A 225 -4.17 18.71 27.53
C GLU A 225 -3.95 17.19 27.46
N ALA A 226 -4.85 16.43 26.84
CA ALA A 226 -4.80 14.96 26.80
C ALA A 226 -4.65 14.44 25.36
N ARG A 227 -3.42 14.12 24.95
CA ARG A 227 -3.14 13.50 23.64
C ARG A 227 -3.26 11.98 23.69
N SER A 228 -4.14 11.40 22.88
CA SER A 228 -3.78 10.62 21.67
C SER A 228 -4.98 9.80 21.18
N VAL A 229 -5.44 9.99 19.95
CA VAL A 229 -6.24 8.96 19.26
C VAL A 229 -6.03 8.99 17.75
N SER A 230 -5.83 7.78 17.22
CA SER A 230 -5.87 7.30 15.83
C SER A 230 -4.54 7.19 15.09
N PRO A 231 -4.25 6.00 14.56
CA PRO A 231 -3.58 5.86 13.28
C PRO A 231 -4.39 5.04 12.27
N TRP A 232 -4.38 5.55 11.04
CA TRP A 232 -4.62 4.83 9.79
C TRP A 232 -3.23 4.45 9.25
N SER A 233 -2.98 3.16 8.95
CA SER A 233 -1.74 2.74 8.28
C SER A 233 -2.01 2.40 6.81
N THR A 234 -1.05 2.70 5.94
CA THR A 234 -1.12 2.47 4.48
C THR A 234 -0.07 1.50 3.96
N GLU A 235 0.63 0.75 4.83
CA GLU A 235 1.69 -0.14 4.38
C GLU A 235 1.63 -1.51 5.08
N ASN A 236 1.32 -2.55 4.30
CA ASN A 236 1.81 -3.90 4.57
C ASN A 236 3.28 -3.94 4.14
N ASN A 237 4.19 -3.61 5.05
CA ASN A 237 5.61 -3.93 4.87
C ASN A 237 5.89 -5.27 5.54
N CYS A 238 6.26 -6.25 4.73
CA CYS A 238 6.62 -7.59 5.13
C CYS A 238 8.04 -7.66 5.73
N ASN A 239 8.25 -7.02 6.90
CA ASN A 239 9.24 -7.48 7.87
C ASN A 239 8.50 -7.61 9.20
N SER A 240 8.37 -8.84 9.70
CA SER A 240 7.61 -9.10 10.92
C SER A 240 8.30 -8.41 12.10
N PRO A 241 7.56 -7.64 12.94
CA PRO A 241 8.07 -7.09 14.19
C PRO A 241 8.73 -8.15 15.09
N LEU A 242 8.36 -9.41 14.90
CA LEU A 242 8.92 -10.58 15.59
C LEU A 242 10.42 -10.73 15.36
N VAL A 243 10.93 -10.44 14.17
CA VAL A 243 12.38 -10.58 13.87
C VAL A 243 13.18 -9.59 14.71
N GLU A 244 12.77 -8.32 14.71
CA GLU A 244 13.43 -7.27 15.50
C GLU A 244 13.35 -7.56 17.01
N HIS A 245 12.23 -8.11 17.47
CA HIS A 245 12.05 -8.47 18.89
C HIS A 245 12.90 -9.68 19.28
N LEU A 246 13.00 -10.70 18.41
CA LEU A 246 13.87 -11.85 18.64
C LEU A 246 15.33 -11.43 18.69
N GLN A 247 15.78 -10.57 17.79
CA GLN A 247 17.16 -10.05 17.81
C GLN A 247 17.47 -9.28 19.09
N ARG A 248 16.52 -8.51 19.62
CA ARG A 248 16.69 -7.80 20.90
C ARG A 248 16.77 -8.75 22.10
N VAL A 249 16.00 -9.83 22.10
CA VAL A 249 15.95 -10.78 23.23
C VAL A 249 17.13 -11.75 23.19
N THR A 250 17.52 -12.24 22.02
CA THR A 250 18.59 -13.24 21.89
C THR A 250 19.96 -12.64 21.61
N GLY A 251 20.02 -11.41 21.10
CA GLY A 251 21.26 -10.79 20.61
C GLY A 251 21.78 -11.39 19.29
N TRP A 252 21.02 -12.27 18.63
CA TRP A 252 21.46 -12.98 17.43
C TRP A 252 21.26 -12.14 16.16
N SER A 253 21.98 -12.50 15.09
CA SER A 253 21.81 -11.91 13.76
C SER A 253 20.42 -12.24 13.18
N VAL A 254 20.01 -11.51 12.14
CA VAL A 254 18.73 -11.75 11.43
C VAL A 254 18.62 -13.20 10.97
N GLU A 255 19.70 -13.73 10.39
CA GLU A 255 19.79 -15.12 9.90
C GLU A 255 19.68 -16.12 11.05
N GLY A 256 20.27 -15.80 12.21
CA GLY A 256 20.20 -16.64 13.41
C GLY A 256 18.80 -16.72 14.02
N VAL A 257 18.02 -15.64 14.00
CA VAL A 257 16.65 -15.65 14.56
C VAL A 257 15.59 -16.21 13.61
N GLN A 258 15.88 -16.29 12.30
CA GLN A 258 14.93 -16.80 11.32
C GLN A 258 14.52 -18.26 11.59
N CYS A 259 15.45 -19.08 12.09
CA CYS A 259 15.16 -20.49 12.42
C CYS A 259 14.17 -20.64 13.58
N LEU A 260 14.01 -19.61 14.42
CA LEU A 260 13.10 -19.61 15.58
C LEU A 260 11.66 -19.23 15.20
N ILE A 261 11.45 -18.57 14.06
CA ILE A 261 10.14 -18.02 13.66
C ILE A 261 9.12 -19.13 13.43
N SER A 262 9.46 -20.13 12.62
CA SER A 262 8.53 -21.21 12.26
C SER A 262 8.08 -22.03 13.49
N PRO A 263 8.99 -22.48 14.39
CA PRO A 263 8.59 -23.13 15.64
C PRO A 263 7.72 -22.25 16.56
N LEU A 264 8.07 -20.98 16.74
CA LEU A 264 7.33 -20.06 17.61
C LEU A 264 5.93 -19.76 17.06
N MET A 265 5.79 -19.56 15.75
CA MET A 265 4.51 -19.35 15.09
C MET A 265 3.59 -20.59 15.18
N ARG A 266 4.16 -21.79 15.30
CA ARG A 266 3.43 -23.04 15.58
C ARG A 266 3.09 -23.22 17.06
N GLY A 267 3.44 -22.25 17.92
CA GLY A 267 3.13 -22.26 19.35
C GLY A 267 4.13 -23.01 20.23
N ALA A 268 5.31 -23.38 19.69
CA ALA A 268 6.36 -24.02 20.47
C ALA A 268 6.95 -23.05 21.51
N LYS A 269 7.40 -23.59 22.65
CA LYS A 269 8.27 -22.90 23.60
C LYS A 269 9.71 -23.31 23.29
N VAL A 270 10.55 -22.35 22.91
CA VAL A 270 11.93 -22.58 22.50
C VAL A 270 12.87 -22.07 23.57
N GLN A 271 13.77 -22.92 24.05
CA GLN A 271 14.78 -22.54 25.03
C GLN A 271 15.97 -21.91 24.31
N ILE A 272 16.39 -20.71 24.74
CA ILE A 272 17.51 -19.97 24.15
C ILE A 272 18.79 -20.27 24.91
N ASP A 273 18.72 -20.27 26.25
CA ASP A 273 19.83 -20.63 27.12
C ASP A 273 19.31 -21.27 28.43
N LYS A 274 20.20 -21.46 29.41
CA LYS A 274 19.88 -22.12 30.69
C LYS A 274 18.85 -21.34 31.54
N TYR A 275 18.71 -20.04 31.31
CA TYR A 275 17.91 -19.12 32.11
C TYR A 275 16.75 -18.50 31.31
N THR A 276 16.78 -18.57 29.99
CA THR A 276 15.87 -17.86 29.10
C THR A 276 15.15 -18.83 28.17
N SER A 277 13.82 -18.85 28.24
CA SER A 277 12.98 -19.54 27.25
C SER A 277 11.96 -18.57 26.64
N ILE A 278 11.64 -18.75 25.37
CA ILE A 278 10.71 -17.87 24.67
C ILE A 278 9.55 -18.64 24.05
N SER A 279 8.37 -18.03 24.00
CA SER A 279 7.21 -18.56 23.26
C SER A 279 6.45 -17.42 22.61
N PHE A 280 5.73 -17.70 21.52
CA PHE A 280 4.88 -16.70 20.87
C PHE A 280 3.40 -17.06 21.07
N ARG A 281 2.67 -16.22 21.81
CA ARG A 281 1.23 -16.41 22.11
C ARG A 281 0.50 -15.08 22.05
N ASN A 282 -0.75 -15.08 21.58
CA ASN A 282 -1.58 -13.88 21.46
C ASN A 282 -0.88 -12.72 20.73
N ASN A 283 -0.15 -13.05 19.66
CA ASN A 283 0.62 -12.11 18.86
C ASN A 283 1.72 -11.35 19.64
N ARG A 284 2.25 -11.95 20.73
CA ARG A 284 3.32 -11.40 21.57
C ARG A 284 4.37 -12.45 21.88
N LEU A 285 5.63 -12.01 21.92
CA LEU A 285 6.75 -12.83 22.40
C LEU A 285 6.77 -12.78 23.94
N ILE A 286 6.69 -13.95 24.57
CA ILE A 286 6.76 -14.13 26.01
C ILE A 286 8.13 -14.72 26.33
N VAL A 287 8.87 -14.06 27.20
CA VAL A 287 10.15 -14.52 27.73
C VAL A 287 9.92 -15.04 29.15
N TYR A 288 10.41 -16.24 29.43
CA TYR A 288 10.35 -16.94 30.71
C TYR A 288 11.76 -17.06 31.28
#